data_AF-A0A3D1TUY4-F1
#
_entry.id   AF-A0A3D1TUY4-F1
#
_cell.length_a   1.000
_cell.length_b   1.000
_cell.length_c   1.000
_cell.angle_alpha   90.00
_cell.angle_beta   90.00
_cell.angle_gamma   90.00
#
_symmetry.space_group_name_H-M   'P 1'
#
loop_
_entity.id
_entity.type
_entity.pdbx_description
1 polymer ?
#
loop_
_entity_poly.entity_id
_entity_poly.type
_entity_poly.pdbx_seq_one_letter_code
_entity_poly.pdbx_strand_id
1 'polypeptide(L)'
;MYRGLREIQLTVGALQKHLRAALLANNTRDAIGHSGAVHESSAAVLRQIETALRSVDSDPEPADRQVDANLMRAAARSMSLAVENCERVALGSTVDEMRDRLVDVKTQIDYADAFLQASLGFDES
;
A
#
# COMPACT_ATOMS: atom_id res chain seq x y z
N MET A 1 3.18 -13.27 14.05
CA MET A 1 3.39 -11.98 13.36
C MET A 1 3.91 -12.17 11.93
N TYR A 2 5.07 -12.82 11.72
CA TYR A 2 5.70 -12.99 10.39
C TYR A 2 4.81 -13.58 9.28
N ARG A 3 3.96 -14.57 9.58
CA ARG A 3 3.03 -15.14 8.58
C ARG A 3 2.01 -14.10 8.08
N GLY A 4 1.41 -13.31 8.97
CA GLY A 4 0.44 -12.28 8.60
C GLY A 4 1.08 -11.14 7.80
N LEU A 5 2.29 -10.72 8.19
CA LEU A 5 3.06 -9.73 7.41
C LEU A 5 3.39 -10.24 6.00
N ARG A 6 3.73 -11.52 5.85
CA ARG A 6 4.00 -12.13 4.54
C ARG A 6 2.75 -12.24 3.66
N GLU A 7 1.58 -12.52 4.26
CA GLU A 7 0.28 -12.49 3.57
C GLU A 7 -0.09 -11.06 3.11
N ILE A 8 0.22 -10.04 3.92
CA ILE A 8 0.06 -8.63 3.55
C ILE A 8 0.96 -8.29 2.35
N GLN A 9 2.24 -8.70 2.36
CA GLN A 9 3.16 -8.46 1.24
C GLN A 9 2.72 -9.11 -0.08
N LEU A 10 2.21 -10.35 -0.03
CA LEU A 10 1.65 -11.00 -1.21
C LEU A 10 0.50 -10.18 -1.80
N THR A 11 -0.32 -9.57 -0.92
CA THR A 11 -1.42 -8.69 -1.33
C THR A 11 -0.90 -7.38 -1.92
N VAL A 12 0.17 -6.79 -1.38
CA VAL A 12 0.86 -5.62 -1.96
C VAL A 12 1.41 -5.92 -3.36
N GLY A 13 2.00 -7.09 -3.57
CA GLY A 13 2.46 -7.53 -4.90
C GLY A 13 1.32 -7.67 -5.92
N ALA A 14 0.12 -8.09 -5.48
CA ALA A 14 -1.07 -8.10 -6.34
C ALA A 14 -1.57 -6.68 -6.66
N LEU A 15 -1.58 -5.79 -5.67
CA LEU A 15 -1.92 -4.36 -5.82
C LEU A 15 -0.99 -3.67 -6.85
N GLN A 16 0.31 -3.94 -6.82
CA GLN A 16 1.28 -3.39 -7.79
C GLN A 16 0.95 -3.81 -9.24
N LYS A 17 0.35 -4.98 -9.47
CA LYS A 17 -0.12 -5.40 -10.81
C LYS A 17 -1.30 -4.56 -11.29
N HIS A 18 -2.29 -4.31 -10.42
CA HIS A 18 -3.42 -3.44 -10.74
C HIS A 18 -2.97 -2.01 -11.03
N LEU A 19 -2.02 -1.51 -10.23
CA LEU A 19 -1.44 -0.19 -10.43
C LEU A 19 -0.70 -0.07 -11.76
N ARG A 20 0.07 -1.09 -12.14
CA ARG A 20 0.73 -1.13 -13.45
C ARG A 20 -0.29 -1.09 -14.60
N ALA A 21 -1.41 -1.80 -14.48
CA ALA A 21 -2.48 -1.73 -15.48
C ALA A 21 -3.08 -0.32 -15.57
N ALA A 22 -3.30 0.34 -14.44
CA ALA A 22 -3.80 1.72 -14.40
C ALA A 22 -2.83 2.71 -15.06
N LEU A 23 -1.53 2.62 -14.76
CA LEU A 23 -0.49 3.49 -15.34
C LEU A 23 -0.36 3.33 -16.86
N LEU A 24 -0.56 2.11 -17.37
CA LEU A 24 -0.49 1.79 -18.79
C LEU A 24 -1.81 2.02 -19.53
N ALA A 25 -2.87 2.48 -18.86
CA ALA A 25 -4.13 2.77 -19.50
C ALA A 25 -3.96 3.83 -20.60
N ASN A 26 -4.58 3.60 -21.76
CA ASN A 26 -4.41 4.46 -22.95
C ASN A 26 -5.45 5.57 -23.04
N ASN A 27 -6.44 5.57 -22.15
CA ASN A 27 -7.51 6.56 -22.10
C ASN A 27 -7.97 6.75 -20.64
N THR A 28 -8.73 7.82 -20.40
CA THR A 28 -9.23 8.18 -19.07
C THR A 28 -10.24 7.17 -18.52
N ARG A 29 -11.08 6.56 -19.37
CA ARG A 29 -12.06 5.57 -18.94
C ARG A 29 -11.39 4.34 -18.31
N ASP A 30 -10.38 3.80 -18.97
CA ASP A 30 -9.63 2.65 -18.49
C ASP A 30 -8.80 3.02 -17.26
N ALA A 31 -8.20 4.22 -17.25
CA ALA A 31 -7.47 4.73 -16.09
C ALA A 31 -8.38 4.82 -14.85
N ILE A 32 -9.62 5.32 -14.98
CA ILE A 32 -10.62 5.38 -13.90
C ILE A 32 -11.01 3.96 -13.46
N GLY A 33 -11.31 3.07 -14.41
CA GLY A 33 -11.71 1.70 -14.11
C GLY A 33 -10.63 0.95 -13.33
N HIS A 34 -9.37 1.08 -13.74
CA HIS A 34 -8.25 0.47 -13.05
C HIS A 34 -7.91 1.18 -11.74
N SER A 35 -8.01 2.52 -11.65
CA SER A 35 -7.75 3.25 -10.39
C SER A 35 -8.76 2.88 -9.30
N GLY A 36 -10.01 2.54 -9.65
CA GLY A 36 -10.98 2.00 -8.70
C GLY A 36 -10.52 0.67 -8.07
N ALA A 37 -9.97 -0.23 -8.88
CA ALA A 37 -9.42 -1.50 -8.39
C ALA A 37 -8.17 -1.29 -7.52
N VAL A 38 -7.31 -0.32 -7.88
CA VAL A 38 -6.16 0.09 -7.07
C VAL A 38 -6.62 0.65 -5.73
N HIS A 39 -7.62 1.54 -5.72
CA HIS A 39 -8.21 2.09 -4.50
C HIS A 39 -8.72 0.98 -3.56
N GLU A 40 -9.57 0.08 -4.07
CA GLU A 40 -10.15 -1.01 -3.29
C GLU A 40 -9.07 -1.93 -2.69
N SER A 41 -8.07 -2.28 -3.51
CA SER A 41 -6.94 -3.12 -3.09
C SER A 41 -6.07 -2.43 -2.05
N SER A 42 -5.77 -1.13 -2.23
CA SER A 42 -5.01 -0.33 -1.25
C SER A 42 -5.76 -0.24 0.09
N ALA A 43 -7.07 -0.02 0.06
CA ALA A 43 -7.88 0.02 1.27
C ALA A 43 -7.95 -1.35 1.97
N ALA A 44 -7.96 -2.45 1.22
CA ALA A 44 -7.90 -3.79 1.79
C ALA A 44 -6.56 -4.06 2.48
N VAL A 45 -5.43 -3.71 1.84
CA VAL A 45 -4.10 -3.81 2.44
C VAL A 45 -3.99 -2.96 3.70
N LEU A 46 -4.46 -1.71 3.67
CA LEU A 46 -4.48 -0.84 4.85
C LEU A 46 -5.21 -1.50 6.03
N ARG A 47 -6.41 -2.03 5.80
CA ARG A 47 -7.18 -2.73 6.85
C ARG A 47 -6.44 -3.94 7.42
N GLN A 48 -5.71 -4.69 6.59
CA GLN A 48 -4.90 -5.82 7.06
C GLN A 48 -3.75 -5.34 7.95
N ILE A 49 -3.05 -4.27 7.56
CA ILE A 49 -1.97 -3.67 8.36
C ILE A 49 -2.51 -3.17 9.70
N GLU A 50 -3.62 -2.42 9.69
CA GLU A 50 -4.27 -1.92 10.91
C GLU A 50 -4.74 -3.04 11.83
N THR A 51 -5.26 -4.13 11.26
CA THR A 51 -5.67 -5.32 12.04
C THR A 51 -4.46 -5.97 12.70
N ALA A 52 -3.35 -6.09 11.97
CA ALA A 52 -2.11 -6.62 12.51
C ALA A 52 -1.55 -5.71 13.63
N LEU A 53 -1.60 -4.39 13.46
CA LEU A 53 -1.17 -3.41 14.47
C LEU A 53 -1.97 -3.51 15.78
N ARG A 54 -3.30 -3.70 15.71
CA ARG A 54 -4.13 -3.88 16.92
C ARG A 54 -3.73 -5.10 17.75
N SER A 55 -3.19 -6.14 17.12
CA SER A 55 -2.67 -7.33 17.83
C SER A 55 -1.33 -7.10 18.52
N VAL A 56 -0.60 -6.06 18.11
CA VAL A 56 0.69 -5.65 18.69
C VAL A 56 0.48 -4.70 19.87
N ASP A 57 -0.49 -3.77 19.79
CA ASP A 57 -0.77 -2.81 20.86
C ASP A 57 -1.36 -3.45 22.14
N SER A 58 -1.80 -4.71 22.09
CA SER A 58 -2.42 -5.42 23.22
C SER A 58 -1.45 -5.98 24.27
N ASP A 59 -0.14 -6.00 24.01
CA ASP A 59 0.87 -6.46 24.97
C ASP A 59 2.16 -5.61 24.83
N PRO A 60 2.75 -5.07 25.90
CA PRO A 60 3.97 -4.29 25.81
C PRO A 60 5.13 -5.18 25.35
N GLU A 61 5.50 -5.06 24.07
CA GLU A 61 6.55 -5.86 23.46
C GLU A 61 7.96 -5.37 23.83
N PRO A 62 8.97 -6.26 23.84
CA PRO A 62 10.38 -5.87 24.01
C PRO A 62 10.84 -4.87 22.93
N ALA A 63 11.85 -4.05 23.26
CA ALA A 63 12.31 -2.91 22.46
C ALA A 63 12.56 -3.22 20.96
N ASP A 64 13.02 -4.42 20.63
CA ASP A 64 13.25 -4.84 19.25
C ASP A 64 11.95 -4.91 18.44
N ARG A 65 10.85 -5.36 19.04
CA ARG A 65 9.54 -5.38 18.35
C ARG A 65 8.85 -4.02 18.32
N GLN A 66 9.30 -3.06 19.15
CA GLN A 66 8.84 -1.67 19.06
C GLN A 66 9.27 -1.03 17.72
N VAL A 67 10.44 -1.41 17.19
CA VAL A 67 10.92 -0.96 15.87
C VAL A 67 10.01 -1.50 14.78
N ASP A 68 9.69 -2.79 14.80
CA ASP A 68 8.77 -3.42 13.85
C ASP A 68 7.38 -2.79 13.90
N ALA A 69 6.84 -2.54 15.09
CA ALA A 69 5.56 -1.87 15.28
C ALA A 69 5.58 -0.45 14.67
N ASN A 70 6.67 0.30 14.82
CA ASN A 70 6.82 1.63 14.24
C ASN A 70 6.90 1.58 12.70
N LEU A 71 7.60 0.60 12.14
CA LEU A 71 7.66 0.38 10.68
C LEU A 71 6.29 -0.01 10.12
N MET A 72 5.54 -0.88 10.80
CA MET A 72 4.17 -1.22 10.41
C MET A 72 3.23 -0.01 10.47
N ARG A 73 3.37 0.88 11.47
CA ARG A 73 2.62 2.15 11.53
C ARG A 73 3.00 3.08 10.37
N ALA A 74 4.28 3.13 9.98
CA ALA A 74 4.72 3.89 8.81
C ALA A 74 4.16 3.32 7.50
N ALA A 75 4.08 1.99 7.37
CA ALA A 75 3.42 1.32 6.26
C ALA A 75 1.93 1.66 6.20
N ALA A 76 1.22 1.59 7.33
CA ALA A 76 -0.20 1.97 7.42
C ALA A 76 -0.43 3.42 6.98
N ARG A 77 0.41 4.35 7.47
CA ARG A 77 0.33 5.76 7.09
C ARG A 77 0.53 5.96 5.58
N SER A 78 1.52 5.30 5.00
CA SER A 78 1.79 5.38 3.56
C SER A 78 0.61 4.81 2.76
N MET A 79 0.05 3.68 3.18
CA MET A 79 -1.15 3.11 2.55
C MET A 79 -2.39 4.01 2.66
N SER A 80 -2.59 4.70 3.79
CA SER A 80 -3.67 5.70 3.93
C SER A 80 -3.52 6.82 2.90
N LEU A 81 -2.30 7.34 2.72
CA LEU A 81 -2.03 8.34 1.70
C LEU A 81 -2.22 7.80 0.27
N ALA A 82 -1.90 6.53 0.03
CA ALA A 82 -2.18 5.88 -1.26
C ALA A 82 -3.69 5.82 -1.55
N VAL A 83 -4.52 5.51 -0.54
CA VAL A 83 -5.98 5.50 -0.65
C VAL A 83 -6.51 6.90 -0.94
N GLU A 84 -6.09 7.92 -0.19
CA GLU A 84 -6.48 9.32 -0.41
C GLU A 84 -6.07 9.83 -1.80
N ASN A 85 -4.86 9.49 -2.25
CA ASN A 85 -4.37 9.89 -3.57
C ASN A 85 -5.13 9.19 -4.69
N CYS A 86 -5.55 7.93 -4.49
CA CYS A 86 -6.38 7.19 -5.43
C CYS A 86 -7.72 7.90 -5.68
N GLU A 87 -8.37 8.46 -4.65
CA GLU A 87 -9.61 9.22 -4.81
C GLU A 87 -9.41 10.45 -5.72
N ARG A 88 -8.22 11.05 -5.68
CA ARG A 88 -7.86 12.22 -6.50
C ARG A 88 -7.54 11.86 -7.95
N VAL A 89 -7.24 10.60 -8.27
CA VAL A 89 -6.99 10.15 -9.65
C VAL A 89 -8.22 10.40 -10.53
N ALA A 90 -9.43 10.17 -10.01
CA ALA A 90 -10.68 10.41 -10.73
C ALA A 90 -10.97 11.89 -11.04
N LEU A 91 -10.26 12.82 -10.38
CA LEU A 91 -10.37 14.26 -10.65
C LEU A 91 -9.51 14.69 -11.86
N GLY A 92 -8.83 13.77 -12.55
CA GLY A 92 -7.95 14.07 -13.68
C GLY A 92 -8.78 14.32 -14.94
N SER A 93 -8.44 15.38 -15.67
CA SER A 93 -9.15 15.76 -16.90
C SER A 93 -8.56 15.10 -18.14
N THR A 94 -7.29 14.70 -18.06
CA THR A 94 -6.55 13.99 -19.11
C THR A 94 -5.94 12.70 -18.57
N VAL A 95 -5.61 11.76 -19.46
CA VAL A 95 -4.96 10.50 -19.06
C VAL A 95 -3.57 10.75 -18.46
N ASP A 96 -2.87 11.79 -18.89
CA ASP A 96 -1.54 12.12 -18.36
C ASP A 96 -1.62 12.69 -16.95
N GLU A 97 -2.57 13.59 -16.67
CA GLU A 97 -2.84 14.05 -15.30
C GLU A 97 -3.21 12.89 -14.36
N MET A 98 -4.00 11.94 -14.86
CA MET A 98 -4.37 10.75 -14.11
C MET A 98 -3.15 9.86 -13.84
N ARG A 99 -2.24 9.72 -14.82
CA ARG A 99 -0.98 8.97 -14.66
C ARG A 99 -0.07 9.62 -13.64
N ASP A 100 0.10 10.93 -13.68
CA ASP A 100 0.92 11.66 -12.69
C ASP A 100 0.42 11.39 -11.27
N ARG A 101 -0.90 11.44 -11.05
CA ARG A 101 -1.49 11.11 -9.75
C ARG A 101 -1.35 9.63 -9.38
N LEU A 102 -1.43 8.72 -10.35
CA LEU A 102 -1.16 7.30 -10.13
C LEU A 102 0.32 7.05 -9.77
N VAL A 103 1.26 7.88 -10.23
CA VAL A 103 2.66 7.83 -9.79
C VAL A 103 2.80 8.24 -8.32
N ASP A 104 2.01 9.21 -7.84
CA ASP A 104 1.97 9.55 -6.41
C ASP A 104 1.43 8.37 -5.58
N VAL A 105 0.36 7.72 -6.05
CA VAL A 105 -0.18 6.49 -5.44
C VAL A 105 0.90 5.39 -5.40
N LYS A 106 1.61 5.19 -6.52
CA LYS A 106 2.72 4.22 -6.61
C LYS A 106 3.78 4.47 -5.57
N THR A 107 4.22 5.72 -5.44
CA THR A 107 5.27 6.12 -4.51
C THR A 107 4.89 5.74 -3.07
N GLN A 108 3.64 5.95 -2.69
CA GLN A 108 3.15 5.58 -1.35
C GLN A 108 3.07 4.06 -1.16
N ILE A 109 2.67 3.30 -2.18
CA ILE A 109 2.64 1.83 -2.14
C ILE A 109 4.07 1.27 -2.03
N ASP A 110 5.03 1.83 -2.78
CA ASP A 110 6.43 1.42 -2.72
C ASP A 110 7.03 1.67 -1.32
N TYR A 111 6.71 2.81 -0.69
CA TYR A 111 7.11 3.08 0.70
C TYR A 111 6.48 2.09 1.67
N ALA A 112 5.19 1.78 1.53
CA ALA A 112 4.54 0.79 2.37
C ALA A 112 5.20 -0.59 2.26
N ASP A 113 5.50 -1.03 1.03
CA ASP A 113 6.21 -2.29 0.78
C ASP A 113 7.59 -2.30 1.44
N ALA A 114 8.38 -1.23 1.27
CA ALA A 114 9.69 -1.10 1.87
C ALA A 114 9.65 -1.17 3.41
N PHE A 115 8.68 -0.50 4.04
CA PHE A 115 8.51 -0.57 5.50
C PHE A 115 8.09 -1.97 5.98
N LEU A 116 7.23 -2.66 5.22
CA LEU A 116 6.82 -4.03 5.54
C LEU A 116 7.99 -5.02 5.37
N GLN A 117 8.80 -4.84 4.33
CA GLN A 117 10.03 -5.62 4.13
C GLN A 117 11.02 -5.40 5.27
N ALA A 118 11.25 -4.15 5.67
CA ALA A 118 12.10 -3.85 6.81
C ALA A 118 11.58 -4.50 8.11
N SER A 119 10.26 -4.52 8.32
CA SER A 119 9.61 -5.15 9.50
C SER A 119 9.77 -6.68 9.54
N LEU A 120 9.99 -7.33 8.40
CA LEU A 120 10.21 -8.78 8.35
C LEU A 120 11.68 -9.16 8.62
N GLY A 121 12.57 -8.18 8.68
CA GLY A 121 14.00 -8.39 8.51
C GLY A 121 14.32 -8.66 7.03
N PHE A 122 15.46 -8.15 6.55
CA PHE A 122 16.03 -8.63 5.30
C PHE A 122 16.43 -10.09 5.52
N ASP A 123 15.53 -11.04 5.27
CA ASP A 123 15.90 -12.44 5.10
C ASP A 123 16.74 -12.51 3.82
N GLU A 124 18.06 -12.46 3.97
CA GLU A 124 19.01 -12.86 2.92
C GLU A 124 18.79 -14.35 2.61
N SER A 125 18.09 -14.63 1.52
CA SER A 125 18.19 -15.90 0.79
C SER A 125 17.79 -15.73 -0.67
#